data_AF-I9FRU2-F1
#
_entry.id   AF-I9FRU2-F1
#
_cell.length_a   1.000
_cell.length_b   1.000
_cell.length_c   1.000
_cell.angle_alpha   90.00
_cell.angle_beta   90.00
_cell.angle_gamma   90.00
#
_symmetry.space_group_name_H-M   'P 1'
#
loop_
_entity.id
_entity.type
_entity.pdbx_description
1 polymer ?
#
loop_
_entity_poly.entity_id
_entity_poly.type
_entity_poly.pdbx_seq_one_letter_code
_entity_poly.pdbx_strand_id
1 'polypeptide(L)'
;MMIRQITQRLHEVNLLLATYGQGGLSFEQALPLSLFYQDFNDTNLLVKEAACLIKENPGQLLDFSSSLLSETNKFLSLDRTPLQTVDFEFLFEKHLEPFELRYEKAKTVAAELWRKYSAMSGRLDFLPLDSEEYRSLDAKCGAAKAKYDGAHAHANLLYIEWVQERDRNFSVYCFKPMFLDVLVERLQGIAGSIISDIRRMKEGEP
;
A
#
# COMPACT_ATOMS: atom_id res chain seq x y z
N MET A 1 -10.06 7.15 18.81
CA MET A 1 -11.45 7.02 18.35
C MET A 1 -11.50 7.00 16.84
N MET A 2 -12.13 5.99 16.27
CA MET A 2 -12.21 5.75 14.83
C MET A 2 -12.89 6.92 14.12
N ILE A 3 -14.02 7.42 14.64
CA ILE A 3 -14.74 8.56 14.05
C ILE A 3 -13.84 9.80 13.88
N ARG A 4 -12.99 10.09 14.86
CA ARG A 4 -12.04 11.22 14.81
C ARG A 4 -10.95 11.00 13.78
N GLN A 5 -10.43 9.77 13.69
CA GLN A 5 -9.39 9.40 12.71
C GLN A 5 -9.94 9.48 11.28
N ILE A 6 -11.17 9.01 11.05
CA ILE A 6 -11.86 9.12 9.77
C ILE A 6 -12.01 10.59 9.38
N THR A 7 -12.53 11.44 10.28
CA THR A 7 -12.70 12.87 10.00
C THR A 7 -11.39 13.54 9.63
N GLN A 8 -10.32 13.28 10.39
CA GLN A 8 -9.00 13.87 10.12
C GLN A 8 -8.46 13.43 8.76
N ARG A 9 -8.52 12.14 8.44
CA ARG A 9 -8.00 11.64 7.16
C ARG A 9 -8.87 12.02 5.97
N LEU A 10 -10.19 12.12 6.17
CA LEU A 10 -11.09 12.65 5.16
C LEU A 10 -10.81 14.13 4.88
N HIS A 11 -10.44 14.91 5.90
CA HIS A 11 -9.99 16.29 5.70
C HIS A 11 -8.73 16.37 4.83
N GLU A 12 -7.74 15.49 5.05
CA GLU A 12 -6.54 15.39 4.21
C GLU A 12 -6.88 15.02 2.76
N VAL A 13 -7.79 14.06 2.56
CA VAL A 13 -8.32 13.71 1.24
C VAL A 13 -9.00 14.92 0.59
N ASN A 14 -9.83 15.66 1.33
CA ASN A 14 -10.49 16.87 0.82
C ASN A 14 -9.51 17.97 0.43
N LEU A 15 -8.44 18.16 1.20
CA LEU A 15 -7.38 19.12 0.87
C LEU A 15 -6.65 18.71 -0.41
N LEU A 16 -6.33 17.42 -0.54
CA LEU A 16 -5.71 16.89 -1.74
C LEU A 16 -6.60 17.12 -2.97
N LEU A 17 -7.88 16.73 -2.89
CA LEU A 17 -8.82 16.89 -4.00
C LEU A 17 -9.11 18.35 -4.35
N ALA A 18 -9.13 19.25 -3.37
CA ALA A 18 -9.34 20.68 -3.61
C ALA A 18 -8.12 21.37 -4.26
N THR A 19 -6.91 20.86 -4.00
CA THR A 19 -5.66 21.39 -4.57
C THR A 19 -5.24 20.68 -5.85
N TYR A 20 -5.82 19.51 -6.13
CA TYR A 20 -5.63 18.73 -7.33
C TYR A 20 -6.20 19.50 -8.54
N GLY A 21 -5.30 20.16 -9.29
CA GLY A 21 -5.61 20.79 -10.56
C GLY A 21 -5.61 19.81 -11.73
N GLN A 22 -5.46 20.32 -12.95
CA GLN A 22 -5.35 19.53 -14.20
C GLN A 22 -4.01 18.77 -14.35
N GLY A 23 -3.07 18.92 -13.40
CA GLY A 23 -1.81 18.20 -13.40
C GLY A 23 -2.01 16.81 -12.82
N GLY A 24 -1.77 15.77 -13.62
CA GLY A 24 -2.03 14.38 -13.24
C GLY A 24 -1.47 13.97 -11.87
N LEU A 25 -2.16 13.03 -11.23
CA LEU A 25 -1.92 12.58 -9.87
C LEU A 25 -0.60 11.81 -9.76
N SER A 26 0.23 12.09 -8.75
CA SER A 26 1.43 11.31 -8.46
C SER A 26 1.14 10.09 -7.58
N PHE A 27 2.06 9.12 -7.53
CA PHE A 27 1.92 7.96 -6.64
C PHE A 27 1.76 8.36 -5.16
N GLU A 28 2.54 9.34 -4.69
CA GLU A 28 2.46 9.87 -3.31
C GLU A 28 1.13 10.53 -2.99
N GLN A 29 0.44 11.03 -4.03
CA GLN A 29 -0.92 11.58 -3.89
C GLN A 29 -1.99 10.48 -3.99
N ALA A 30 -1.73 9.40 -4.73
CA ALA A 30 -2.64 8.25 -4.84
C ALA A 30 -2.71 7.44 -3.55
N LEU A 31 -1.56 7.28 -2.89
CA LEU A 31 -1.43 6.41 -1.74
C LEU A 31 -2.36 6.79 -0.56
N PRO A 32 -2.48 8.07 -0.15
CA PRO A 32 -3.44 8.47 0.89
C PRO A 32 -4.90 8.15 0.54
N LEU A 33 -5.27 8.22 -0.75
CA LEU A 33 -6.62 7.91 -1.22
C LEU A 33 -6.93 6.42 -1.08
N SER A 34 -6.01 5.57 -1.53
CA SER A 34 -6.17 4.12 -1.45
C SER A 34 -6.16 3.64 0.00
N LEU A 35 -5.26 4.17 0.82
CA LEU A 35 -5.17 3.85 2.24
C LEU A 35 -6.41 4.29 3.01
N PHE A 36 -6.98 5.46 2.71
CA PHE A 36 -8.22 5.89 3.36
C PHE A 36 -9.34 4.88 3.14
N TYR A 37 -9.51 4.39 1.91
CA TYR A 37 -10.49 3.36 1.63
C TYR A 37 -10.14 2.02 2.30
N GLN A 38 -8.88 1.58 2.22
CA GLN A 38 -8.44 0.32 2.82
C GLN A 38 -8.70 0.29 4.33
N ASP A 39 -8.42 1.38 5.03
CA ASP A 39 -8.46 1.44 6.48
C ASP A 39 -9.89 1.64 7.04
N PHE A 40 -10.81 2.19 6.25
CA PHE A 40 -12.13 2.59 6.73
C PHE A 40 -13.32 2.00 5.97
N ASN A 41 -13.10 1.07 5.03
CA ASN A 41 -14.21 0.40 4.32
C ASN A 41 -15.13 -0.42 5.24
N ASP A 42 -14.63 -0.95 6.37
CA ASP A 42 -15.46 -1.62 7.37
C ASP A 42 -16.08 -0.61 8.34
N THR A 43 -17.21 -0.05 7.92
CA THR A 43 -17.97 0.91 8.71
C THR A 43 -18.68 0.28 9.92
N ASN A 44 -18.70 -1.04 10.07
CA ASN A 44 -19.36 -1.67 11.23
C ASN A 44 -18.59 -1.38 12.52
N LEU A 45 -17.26 -1.26 12.45
CA LEU A 45 -16.43 -0.89 13.58
C LEU A 45 -16.78 0.53 14.09
N LEU A 46 -17.02 1.46 13.17
CA LEU A 46 -17.46 2.83 13.48
C LEU A 46 -18.81 2.82 14.21
N VAL A 47 -19.78 2.05 13.71
CA VAL A 47 -21.11 1.95 14.33
C VAL A 47 -21.02 1.35 15.73
N LYS A 48 -20.20 0.31 15.93
CA LYS A 48 -19.97 -0.29 17.25
C LYS A 48 -19.36 0.70 18.23
N GLU A 49 -18.33 1.44 17.82
CA GLU A 49 -17.70 2.46 18.67
C GLU A 49 -18.68 3.59 19.02
N ALA A 50 -19.49 4.05 18.06
CA ALA A 50 -20.52 5.06 18.30
C ALA A 50 -21.58 4.58 19.30
N ALA A 51 -22.00 3.32 19.21
CA ALA A 51 -22.96 2.72 20.14
C ALA A 51 -22.44 2.59 21.58
N CYS A 52 -21.11 2.49 21.76
CA CYS A 52 -20.49 2.60 23.07
C CYS A 52 -20.46 4.06 23.54
N LEU A 53 -19.94 4.97 22.71
CA LEU A 53 -19.73 6.37 23.10
C LEU A 53 -21.04 7.11 23.38
N ILE A 54 -22.15 6.76 22.71
CA ILE A 54 -23.44 7.42 22.96
C ILE A 54 -23.92 7.27 24.41
N LYS A 55 -23.53 6.18 25.10
CA LYS A 55 -23.86 5.93 26.51
C LYS A 55 -22.92 6.67 27.46
N GLU A 56 -21.65 6.82 27.07
CA GLU A 56 -20.60 7.41 27.89
C GLU A 56 -20.58 8.93 27.80
N ASN A 57 -20.60 9.47 26.58
CA ASN A 57 -20.51 10.90 26.31
C ASN A 57 -21.21 11.26 24.98
N PRO A 58 -22.54 11.40 24.97
CA PRO A 58 -23.30 11.75 23.77
C PRO A 58 -22.96 13.14 23.24
N GLY A 59 -22.50 14.07 24.08
CA GLY A 59 -22.05 15.40 23.65
C GLY A 59 -20.81 15.33 22.76
N GLN A 60 -19.79 14.60 23.20
CA GLN A 60 -18.57 14.40 22.41
C GLN A 60 -18.83 13.63 21.11
N LEU A 61 -19.71 12.62 21.14
CA LEU A 61 -20.10 11.89 19.93
C LEU A 61 -20.80 12.81 18.92
N LEU A 62 -21.63 13.74 19.40
CA LEU A 62 -22.30 14.74 18.56
C LEU A 62 -21.28 15.66 17.86
N ASP A 63 -20.26 16.13 18.56
CA ASP A 63 -19.21 16.99 17.99
C ASP A 63 -18.40 16.26 16.91
N PHE A 64 -18.02 15.01 17.18
CA PHE A 64 -17.30 14.19 16.21
C PHE A 64 -18.15 13.86 14.98
N SER A 65 -19.41 13.52 15.18
CA SER A 65 -20.35 13.22 14.09
C SER A 65 -20.64 14.46 13.24
N SER A 66 -20.78 15.62 13.87
CA SER A 66 -20.97 16.90 13.16
C SER A 66 -19.75 17.25 12.31
N SER A 67 -18.55 17.02 12.84
CA SER A 67 -17.30 17.23 12.10
C SER A 67 -17.18 16.27 10.91
N LEU A 68 -17.50 14.99 11.11
CA LEU A 68 -17.53 14.00 10.03
C LEU A 68 -18.56 14.36 8.96
N LEU A 69 -19.76 14.79 9.36
CA LEU A 69 -20.80 15.21 8.43
C LEU A 69 -20.34 16.43 7.60
N SER A 70 -19.63 17.38 8.23
CA SER A 70 -19.07 18.53 7.51
C SER A 70 -18.03 18.11 6.46
N GLU A 71 -17.10 17.21 6.81
CA GLU A 71 -16.06 16.75 5.88
C GLU A 71 -16.62 15.86 4.75
N THR A 72 -17.64 15.04 5.04
CA THR A 72 -18.32 14.25 4.01
C THR A 72 -19.10 15.14 3.04
N ASN A 73 -19.81 16.16 3.54
CA ASN A 73 -20.45 17.17 2.68
C ASN A 73 -19.44 17.91 1.81
N LYS A 74 -18.28 18.28 2.38
CA LYS A 74 -17.21 18.92 1.62
C LYS A 74 -16.73 18.01 0.50
N PHE A 75 -16.39 16.75 0.79
CA PHE A 75 -15.98 15.77 -0.22
C PHE A 75 -17.00 15.66 -1.36
N LEU A 76 -18.28 15.51 -1.02
CA LEU A 76 -19.36 15.32 -2.00
C LEU A 76 -19.62 16.57 -2.86
N SER A 77 -19.16 17.75 -2.45
CA SER A 77 -19.25 18.98 -3.25
C SER A 77 -18.05 19.21 -4.16
N LEU A 78 -16.97 18.45 -4.03
CA LEU A 78 -15.78 18.56 -4.88
C LEU A 78 -16.01 17.88 -6.25
N ASP A 79 -15.41 18.47 -7.29
CA ASP A 79 -15.30 17.83 -8.60
C ASP A 79 -14.28 16.69 -8.54
N ARG A 80 -14.77 15.47 -8.72
CA ARG A 80 -13.99 14.22 -8.69
C ARG A 80 -13.81 13.61 -10.08
N THR A 81 -14.31 14.27 -11.13
CA THR A 81 -14.16 13.83 -12.52
C THR A 81 -12.70 13.59 -12.90
N PRO A 82 -11.75 14.46 -12.52
CA PRO A 82 -10.33 14.24 -12.81
C PRO A 82 -9.74 12.98 -12.16
N LEU A 83 -10.35 12.49 -11.07
CA LEU A 83 -9.91 11.27 -10.38
C LEU A 83 -10.30 10.02 -11.17
N GLN A 84 -11.44 10.05 -11.87
CA GLN A 84 -11.95 8.94 -12.68
C GLN A 84 -11.07 8.63 -13.89
N THR A 85 -10.29 9.62 -14.36
CA THR A 85 -9.37 9.46 -15.49
C THR A 85 -7.97 9.00 -15.06
N VAL A 86 -7.69 8.88 -13.76
CA VAL A 86 -6.38 8.47 -13.27
C VAL A 86 -6.20 6.96 -13.45
N ASP A 87 -5.08 6.59 -14.06
CA ASP A 87 -4.64 5.21 -14.17
C ASP A 87 -3.80 4.83 -12.94
N PHE A 88 -4.47 4.30 -11.92
CA PHE A 88 -3.83 3.89 -10.66
C PHE A 88 -2.92 2.67 -10.82
N GLU A 89 -3.23 1.79 -11.77
CA GLU A 89 -2.41 0.63 -12.11
C GLU A 89 -1.08 1.11 -12.68
N PHE A 90 -1.11 2.02 -13.66
CA PHE A 90 0.11 2.62 -14.21
C PHE A 90 0.93 3.38 -13.14
N LEU A 91 0.29 4.15 -12.25
CA LEU A 91 1.01 4.84 -11.17
C LEU A 91 1.73 3.87 -10.23
N PHE A 92 1.08 2.74 -9.91
CA PHE A 92 1.66 1.69 -9.08
C PHE A 92 2.83 0.99 -9.77
N GLU A 93 2.67 0.58 -11.04
CA GLU A 93 3.73 -0.08 -11.80
C GLU A 93 4.95 0.82 -11.95
N LYS A 94 4.73 2.10 -12.28
CA LYS A 94 5.79 3.10 -12.40
C LYS A 94 6.54 3.33 -11.09
N HIS A 95 5.87 3.26 -9.94
CA HIS A 95 6.52 3.33 -8.62
C HIS A 95 7.43 2.13 -8.36
N LEU A 96 7.06 0.95 -8.86
CA LEU A 96 7.81 -0.29 -8.65
C LEU A 96 8.98 -0.50 -9.62
N GLU A 97 8.97 0.16 -10.79
CA GLU A 97 9.99 0.02 -11.83
C GLU A 97 11.44 0.14 -11.32
N PRO A 98 11.81 1.09 -10.44
CA PRO A 98 13.17 1.18 -9.92
C PRO A 98 13.59 -0.02 -9.04
N PHE A 99 12.63 -0.65 -8.36
CA PHE A 99 12.89 -1.83 -7.52
C PHE A 99 13.09 -3.07 -8.37
N GLU A 100 12.20 -3.27 -9.35
CA GLU A 100 12.29 -4.36 -10.31
C GLU A 100 13.59 -4.28 -11.12
N LEU A 101 13.97 -3.10 -11.61
CA LEU A 101 15.20 -2.90 -12.38
C LEU A 101 16.46 -3.25 -11.58
N ARG A 102 16.51 -2.88 -10.29
CA ARG A 102 17.62 -3.23 -9.40
C ARG A 102 17.72 -4.74 -9.22
N TYR A 103 16.59 -5.40 -8.98
CA TYR A 103 16.51 -6.84 -8.83
C TYR A 103 16.96 -7.57 -10.12
N GLU A 104 16.41 -7.22 -11.28
CA GLU A 104 16.74 -7.87 -12.56
C GLU A 104 18.22 -7.69 -12.94
N LYS A 105 18.81 -6.53 -12.64
CA LYS A 105 20.25 -6.31 -12.81
C LYS A 105 21.07 -7.25 -11.92
N ALA A 106 20.75 -7.36 -10.64
CA ALA A 106 21.47 -8.25 -9.72
C ALA A 106 21.29 -9.73 -10.07
N LYS A 107 20.09 -10.13 -10.47
CA LYS A 107 19.76 -11.48 -10.95
C LYS A 107 20.57 -11.84 -12.20
N THR A 108 20.73 -10.91 -13.14
CA THR A 108 21.56 -11.12 -14.33
C THR A 108 23.02 -11.39 -13.96
N VAL A 109 23.59 -10.59 -13.05
CA VAL A 109 24.96 -10.80 -12.54
C VAL A 109 25.11 -12.17 -11.85
N ALA A 110 24.15 -12.53 -10.99
CA ALA A 110 24.16 -13.84 -10.32
C ALA A 110 24.07 -14.99 -11.33
N ALA A 111 23.25 -14.86 -12.39
CA ALA A 111 23.12 -15.86 -13.44
C ALA A 111 24.42 -16.07 -14.24
N GLU A 112 25.16 -15.00 -14.53
CA GLU A 112 26.47 -15.13 -15.19
C GLU A 112 27.50 -15.85 -14.31
N LEU A 113 27.52 -15.54 -13.01
CA LEU A 113 28.40 -16.20 -12.05
C LEU A 113 28.02 -17.68 -11.87
N TRP A 114 26.72 -17.98 -11.83
CA TRP A 114 26.21 -19.34 -11.82
C TRP A 114 26.71 -20.15 -13.01
N ARG A 115 26.63 -19.61 -14.24
CA ARG A 115 27.12 -20.28 -15.45
C ARG A 115 28.62 -20.61 -15.35
N LYS A 116 29.44 -19.69 -14.84
CA LYS A 116 30.88 -19.89 -14.67
C LYS A 116 31.19 -20.96 -13.62
N TYR A 117 30.56 -20.88 -12.46
CA TYR A 117 30.69 -21.86 -11.38
C TYR A 117 30.23 -23.25 -11.85
N SER A 118 29.03 -23.36 -12.41
CA SER A 118 28.45 -24.62 -12.88
C SER A 118 29.29 -25.29 -13.95
N ALA A 119 29.86 -24.54 -14.90
CA ALA A 119 30.76 -25.08 -15.91
C ALA A 119 32.07 -25.65 -15.30
N MET A 120 32.63 -25.00 -14.27
CA MET A 120 33.82 -25.52 -13.57
C MET A 120 33.47 -26.76 -12.75
N SER A 121 32.34 -26.73 -12.05
CA SER A 121 31.84 -27.88 -11.28
C SER A 121 31.63 -29.10 -12.16
N GLY A 122 30.94 -28.94 -13.30
CA GLY A 122 30.73 -30.05 -14.22
C GLY A 122 32.03 -30.59 -14.84
N ARG A 123 33.08 -29.77 -14.98
CA ARG A 123 34.40 -30.26 -15.43
C ARG A 123 35.12 -31.08 -14.36
N LEU A 124 34.95 -30.76 -13.08
CA LEU A 124 35.56 -31.52 -11.97
C LEU A 124 35.08 -32.96 -11.94
N ASP A 125 33.82 -33.21 -12.28
CA ASP A 125 33.22 -34.55 -12.31
C ASP A 125 33.93 -35.54 -13.25
N PHE A 126 34.73 -35.04 -14.20
CA PHE A 126 35.46 -35.85 -15.19
C PHE A 126 36.96 -35.97 -14.92
N LEU A 127 37.49 -35.35 -13.85
CA LEU A 127 38.92 -35.35 -13.54
C LEU A 127 39.26 -36.36 -12.43
N PRO A 128 40.43 -37.04 -12.50
CA PRO A 128 40.91 -37.87 -11.39
C PRO A 128 41.17 -37.03 -10.13
N LEU A 129 40.64 -37.46 -8.99
CA LEU A 129 40.69 -36.75 -7.71
C LEU A 129 42.12 -36.45 -7.21
N ASP A 130 43.07 -37.31 -7.54
CA ASP A 130 44.47 -37.21 -7.15
C ASP A 130 45.31 -36.32 -8.08
N SER A 131 44.74 -35.93 -9.23
CA SER A 131 45.45 -35.08 -10.19
C SER A 131 45.70 -33.67 -9.66
N GLU A 132 46.83 -33.08 -10.05
CA GLU A 132 47.11 -31.67 -9.78
C GLU A 132 46.11 -30.73 -10.49
N GLU A 133 45.64 -31.14 -11.67
CA GLU A 133 44.61 -30.42 -12.42
C GLU A 133 43.30 -30.33 -11.64
N TYR A 134 42.84 -31.45 -11.04
CA TYR A 134 41.66 -31.46 -10.18
C TYR A 134 41.80 -30.47 -9.03
N ARG A 135 42.90 -30.55 -8.26
CA ARG A 135 43.14 -29.68 -7.11
C ARG A 135 43.16 -28.18 -7.49
N SER A 136 43.77 -27.84 -8.62
CA SER A 136 43.80 -26.46 -9.11
C SER A 136 42.41 -25.96 -9.54
N LEU A 137 41.65 -26.79 -10.26
CA LEU A 137 40.31 -26.44 -10.72
C LEU A 137 39.31 -26.38 -9.55
N ASP A 138 39.44 -27.24 -8.55
CA ASP A 138 38.61 -27.29 -7.35
C ASP A 138 38.72 -25.98 -6.56
N ALA A 139 39.94 -25.50 -6.32
CA ALA A 139 40.16 -24.21 -5.67
C ALA A 139 39.53 -23.03 -6.46
N LYS A 140 39.64 -23.04 -7.79
CA LYS A 140 39.00 -22.03 -8.66
C LYS A 140 37.47 -22.14 -8.62
N CYS A 141 36.94 -23.35 -8.61
CA CYS A 141 35.52 -23.64 -8.52
C CYS A 141 34.94 -23.13 -7.19
N GLY A 142 35.61 -23.40 -6.07
CA GLY A 142 35.24 -22.89 -4.75
C GLY A 142 35.23 -21.35 -4.70
N ALA A 143 36.23 -20.70 -5.28
CA ALA A 143 36.25 -19.23 -5.38
C ALA A 143 35.12 -18.68 -6.28
N ALA A 144 34.81 -19.36 -7.39
CA ALA A 144 33.69 -18.99 -8.25
C ALA A 144 32.34 -19.18 -7.55
N LYS A 145 32.19 -20.27 -6.80
CA LYS A 145 31.01 -20.55 -5.96
C LYS A 145 30.80 -19.46 -4.92
N ALA A 146 31.83 -19.07 -4.18
CA ALA A 146 31.72 -18.01 -3.18
C ALA A 146 31.25 -16.67 -3.78
N LYS A 147 31.73 -16.32 -4.98
CA LYS A 147 31.27 -15.14 -5.72
C LYS A 147 29.80 -15.25 -6.13
N TYR A 148 29.40 -16.41 -6.66
CA TYR A 148 28.01 -16.68 -7.00
C TYR A 148 27.11 -16.59 -5.75
N ASP A 149 27.47 -17.25 -4.66
CA ASP A 149 26.67 -17.28 -3.43
C ASP A 149 26.46 -15.85 -2.90
N GLY A 150 27.49 -15.00 -2.91
CA GLY A 150 27.37 -13.59 -2.54
C GLY A 150 26.47 -12.78 -3.47
N ALA A 151 26.60 -12.94 -4.79
CA ALA A 151 25.74 -12.26 -5.76
C ALA A 151 24.28 -12.74 -5.70
N HIS A 152 24.07 -14.04 -5.48
CA HIS A 152 22.75 -14.64 -5.33
C HIS A 152 22.07 -14.14 -4.05
N ALA A 153 22.80 -14.10 -2.93
CA ALA A 153 22.29 -13.53 -1.68
C ALA A 153 21.89 -12.06 -1.86
N HIS A 154 22.71 -11.26 -2.56
CA HIS A 154 22.38 -9.88 -2.87
C HIS A 154 21.12 -9.74 -3.75
N ALA A 155 21.00 -10.55 -4.82
CA ALA A 155 19.80 -10.57 -5.65
C ALA A 155 18.55 -10.97 -4.86
N ASN A 156 18.67 -11.91 -3.93
CA ASN A 156 17.55 -12.33 -3.07
C ASN A 156 17.11 -11.21 -2.11
N LEU A 157 18.04 -10.42 -1.57
CA LEU A 157 17.69 -9.26 -0.75
C LEU A 157 16.90 -8.21 -1.55
N LEU A 158 17.32 -7.93 -2.79
CA LEU A 158 16.60 -7.00 -3.67
C LEU A 158 15.23 -7.52 -4.10
N TYR A 159 15.10 -8.85 -4.30
CA TYR A 159 13.81 -9.48 -4.55
C TYR A 159 12.85 -9.27 -3.37
N ILE A 160 13.33 -9.51 -2.14
CA ILE A 160 12.54 -9.31 -0.93
C ILE A 160 12.11 -7.83 -0.80
N GLU A 161 13.02 -6.89 -1.06
CA GLU A 161 12.71 -5.45 -1.06
C GLU A 161 11.60 -5.10 -2.07
N TRP A 162 11.73 -5.57 -3.31
CA TRP A 162 10.74 -5.35 -4.36
C TRP A 162 9.36 -5.93 -3.99
N VAL A 163 9.31 -7.17 -3.50
CA VAL A 163 8.07 -7.81 -3.07
C VAL A 163 7.43 -7.07 -1.90
N GLN A 164 8.23 -6.67 -0.90
CA GLN A 164 7.73 -5.90 0.23
C GLN A 164 7.12 -4.56 -0.19
N GLU A 165 7.79 -3.83 -1.10
CA GLU A 165 7.29 -2.55 -1.59
C GLU A 165 6.01 -2.71 -2.42
N ARG A 166 5.94 -3.77 -3.24
CA ARG A 166 4.74 -4.14 -3.99
C ARG A 166 3.57 -4.45 -3.06
N ASP A 167 3.79 -5.32 -2.08
CA ASP A 167 2.74 -5.79 -1.18
C ASP A 167 2.25 -4.67 -0.26
N ARG A 168 3.16 -3.79 0.21
CA ARG A 168 2.83 -2.62 1.03
C ARG A 168 1.89 -1.65 0.32
N ASN A 169 2.09 -1.46 -0.98
CA ASN A 169 1.40 -0.44 -1.75
C ASN A 169 0.33 -1.00 -2.70
N PHE A 170 0.02 -2.30 -2.61
CA PHE A 170 -0.93 -2.98 -3.48
C PHE A 170 -2.34 -2.39 -3.42
N SER A 171 -2.67 -1.65 -2.36
CA SER A 171 -3.92 -0.90 -2.26
C SER A 171 -4.08 0.13 -3.37
N VAL A 172 -3.00 0.75 -3.85
CA VAL A 172 -3.04 1.69 -4.98
C VAL A 172 -3.44 0.97 -6.27
N TYR A 173 -2.86 -0.20 -6.54
CA TYR A 173 -3.18 -1.00 -7.72
C TYR A 173 -4.68 -1.38 -7.78
N CYS A 174 -5.25 -1.79 -6.65
CA CYS A 174 -6.65 -2.20 -6.57
C CYS A 174 -7.64 -1.03 -6.49
N PHE A 175 -7.15 0.20 -6.31
CA PHE A 175 -8.00 1.33 -5.98
C PHE A 175 -8.82 1.80 -7.17
N LYS A 176 -10.09 2.08 -6.91
CA LYS A 176 -10.99 2.73 -7.88
C LYS A 176 -11.60 3.96 -7.21
N PRO A 177 -11.64 5.12 -7.89
CA PRO A 177 -12.21 6.35 -7.36
C PRO A 177 -13.63 6.19 -6.79
N MET A 178 -14.47 5.40 -7.45
CA MET A 178 -15.84 5.09 -7.00
C MET A 178 -15.91 4.50 -5.59
N PHE A 179 -14.85 3.86 -5.11
CA PHE A 179 -14.81 3.31 -3.76
C PHE A 179 -14.85 4.39 -2.68
N LEU A 180 -14.24 5.56 -2.94
CA LEU A 180 -14.34 6.70 -2.03
C LEU A 180 -15.74 7.28 -2.01
N ASP A 181 -16.38 7.41 -3.17
CA ASP A 181 -17.74 7.94 -3.24
C ASP A 181 -18.71 7.10 -2.39
N VAL A 182 -18.68 5.77 -2.57
CA VAL A 182 -19.50 4.84 -1.79
C VAL A 182 -19.18 4.90 -0.29
N LEU A 183 -17.89 4.96 0.07
CA LEU A 183 -17.49 5.03 1.47
C LEU A 183 -17.95 6.34 2.10
N VAL A 184 -17.75 7.48 1.44
CA VAL A 184 -18.09 8.80 1.96
C VAL A 184 -19.60 8.97 2.09
N GLU A 185 -20.40 8.53 1.13
CA GLU A 185 -21.86 8.52 1.25
C GLU A 185 -22.33 7.70 2.46
N ARG A 186 -21.71 6.53 2.68
CA ARG A 186 -22.02 5.71 3.86
C ARG A 186 -21.64 6.42 5.16
N LEU A 187 -20.47 7.03 5.23
CA LEU A 187 -20.02 7.80 6.40
C LEU A 187 -20.94 9.00 6.68
N GLN A 188 -21.40 9.69 5.62
CA GLN A 188 -22.37 10.78 5.72
C GLN A 188 -23.69 10.29 6.34
N GLY A 189 -24.21 9.17 5.85
CA GLY A 189 -25.43 8.55 6.39
C GLY A 189 -25.28 8.16 7.85
N ILE A 190 -24.18 7.51 8.23
CA ILE A 190 -23.89 7.12 9.62
C ILE A 190 -23.82 8.35 10.52
N ALA A 191 -23.06 9.38 10.12
CA ALA A 191 -22.93 10.61 10.89
C ALA A 191 -24.29 11.31 11.08
N GLY A 192 -25.10 11.38 10.01
CA GLY A 192 -26.45 11.93 10.05
C GLY A 192 -27.39 11.17 10.98
N SER A 193 -27.36 9.82 10.93
CA SER A 193 -28.14 8.97 11.83
C SER A 193 -27.75 9.19 13.28
N ILE A 194 -26.46 9.19 13.61
CA ILE A 194 -25.98 9.42 14.99
C ILE A 194 -26.45 10.77 15.52
N ILE A 195 -26.31 11.85 14.73
CA ILE A 195 -26.76 13.19 15.11
C ILE A 195 -28.27 13.20 15.40
N SER A 196 -29.05 12.53 14.55
CA SER A 196 -30.51 12.45 14.69
C SER A 196 -30.92 11.66 15.94
N ASP A 197 -30.25 10.54 16.21
CA ASP A 197 -30.49 9.71 17.41
C ASP A 197 -30.21 10.49 18.69
N ILE A 198 -29.07 11.20 18.75
CA ILE A 198 -28.71 12.01 19.92
C ILE A 198 -29.72 13.15 20.15
N ARG A 199 -30.24 13.76 19.08
CA ARG A 199 -31.27 14.81 19.19
C ARG A 199 -32.58 14.26 19.75
N ARG A 200 -33.07 13.14 19.21
CA ARG A 200 -34.28 12.44 19.71
C ARG A 200 -34.15 12.09 21.20
N MET A 201 -33.01 11.56 21.61
CA MET A 201 -32.72 11.26 23.02
C MET A 201 -32.79 12.50 23.92
N LYS A 202 -32.40 13.68 23.43
CA LYS A 202 -32.47 14.94 24.19
C LYS A 202 -33.88 15.53 24.23
N GLU A 203 -34.65 15.35 23.16
CA GLU A 203 -36.01 15.86 23.02
C GLU A 203 -37.05 14.96 23.74
N GLY A 204 -36.64 13.78 24.21
CA GLY A 204 -37.52 12.84 24.91
C GLY A 204 -38.52 12.15 23.99
N GLU A 205 -38.33 12.24 22.67
CA GLU A 205 -39.15 11.56 21.67
C GLU A 205 -38.58 10.18 21.36
N PRO A 206 -39.37 9.08 21.53
CA PRO A 206 -38.96 7.72 21.19
C PRO A 206 -38.84 7.48 19.68
#